data_AF-A0A0M4M4T3-F1
#
_entry.id   AF-A0A0M4M4T3-F1
#
_cell.length_a   1.000
_cell.length_b   1.000
_cell.length_c   1.000
_cell.angle_alpha   90.00
_cell.angle_beta   90.00
_cell.angle_gamma   90.00
#
_symmetry.space_group_name_H-M   'P 1'
#
loop_
_entity.id
_entity.type
_entity.pdbx_description
1 polymer ?
#
loop_
_entity_poly.entity_id
_entity_poly.type
_entity_poly.pdbx_seq_one_letter_code
_entity_poly.pdbx_strand_id
1 'polypeptide(L)'
;MPELHLTLDGVPVPARPGQTVGAALTEAGILSWRTTRNAGRPRGLFCGIGVCFDCLLTADGVPNQRACLTPAREGMVLQTGAEAPE
;
A
#
# COMPACT_ATOMS: atom_id res chain seq x y z
N MET A 1 8.06 -18.37 -4.77
CA MET A 1 8.90 -17.43 -5.54
C MET A 1 8.02 -16.21 -5.83
N PRO A 2 8.43 -14.97 -5.50
CA PRO A 2 7.73 -13.80 -5.99
C PRO A 2 7.98 -13.69 -7.51
N GLU A 3 6.92 -13.51 -8.28
CA GLU A 3 7.00 -13.37 -9.74
C GLU A 3 6.74 -11.91 -10.16
N LEU A 4 6.39 -11.05 -9.20
CA LEU A 4 6.16 -9.63 -9.42
C LEU A 4 7.05 -8.78 -8.50
N HIS A 5 7.53 -7.65 -9.03
CA HIS A 5 8.26 -6.63 -8.29
C HIS A 5 7.51 -5.30 -8.37
N LEU A 6 7.20 -4.74 -7.21
CA LEU A 6 6.68 -3.40 -7.03
C LEU A 6 7.63 -2.60 -6.14
N THR A 7 7.46 -1.29 -6.08
CA THR A 7 8.28 -0.42 -5.23
C THR A 7 7.37 0.39 -4.31
N LEU A 8 7.74 0.52 -3.04
CA LEU A 8 7.11 1.42 -2.08
C LEU A 8 8.16 2.45 -1.65
N ASP A 9 7.94 3.72 -1.97
CA ASP A 9 8.89 4.82 -1.68
C ASP A 9 10.32 4.52 -2.17
N GLY A 10 10.43 3.85 -3.32
CA GLY A 10 11.71 3.41 -3.90
C GLY A 10 12.29 2.12 -3.30
N VAL A 11 11.66 1.54 -2.28
CA VAL A 11 12.05 0.24 -1.70
C VAL A 11 11.36 -0.90 -2.46
N PRO A 12 12.10 -1.89 -2.99
CA PRO A 12 11.51 -3.05 -3.65
C PRO A 12 10.64 -3.88 -2.70
N VAL A 13 9.46 -4.26 -3.17
CA VAL A 13 8.51 -5.13 -2.48
C VAL A 13 8.22 -6.33 -3.39
N PRO A 14 8.49 -7.56 -2.92
CA PRO A 14 8.12 -8.77 -3.66
C PRO A 14 6.61 -8.98 -3.65
N ALA A 15 6.07 -9.48 -4.76
CA ALA A 15 4.67 -9.82 -4.87
C ALA A 15 4.46 -11.07 -5.73
N ARG A 16 3.25 -11.63 -5.66
CA ARG A 16 2.78 -12.74 -6.47
C ARG A 16 1.65 -12.32 -7.40
N PRO A 17 1.55 -12.96 -8.57
CA PRO A 17 0.38 -12.84 -9.44
C PRO A 17 -0.90 -13.14 -8.66
N GLY A 18 -1.93 -12.31 -8.89
CA GLY A 18 -3.23 -12.43 -8.23
C GLY A 18 -3.32 -11.80 -6.83
N GLN A 19 -2.22 -11.31 -6.26
CA GLN A 19 -2.29 -10.54 -5.02
C GLN A 19 -2.83 -9.13 -5.24
N THR A 20 -3.40 -8.56 -4.18
CA THR A 20 -3.58 -7.11 -4.07
C THR A 20 -2.31 -6.48 -3.51
N VAL A 21 -2.14 -5.18 -3.74
CA VAL A 21 -1.03 -4.40 -3.17
C VAL A 21 -0.99 -4.55 -1.65
N GLY A 22 -2.15 -4.50 -0.98
CA GLY A 22 -2.24 -4.68 0.47
C GLY A 22 -1.79 -6.06 0.93
N ALA A 23 -2.07 -7.11 0.15
CA ALA A 23 -1.59 -8.45 0.44
C ALA A 23 -0.08 -8.56 0.26
N ALA A 24 0.48 -7.99 -0.80
CA ALA A 24 1.92 -7.97 -1.06
C ALA A 24 2.69 -7.21 0.05
N LEU A 25 2.20 -6.03 0.45
CA LEU A 25 2.80 -5.25 1.55
C LEU A 25 2.76 -6.02 2.87
N THR A 26 1.62 -6.63 3.20
CA THR A 26 1.46 -7.41 4.44
C THR A 26 2.41 -8.60 4.47
N GLU A 27 2.55 -9.31 3.36
CA GLU A 27 3.46 -10.44 3.24
C GLU A 27 4.94 -10.03 3.33
N ALA A 28 5.29 -8.85 2.82
CA ALA A 28 6.61 -8.25 2.98
C ALA A 28 6.87 -7.72 4.41
N GLY A 29 5.93 -7.90 5.36
CA GLY A 29 6.04 -7.42 6.73
C GLY A 29 5.66 -5.94 6.92
N ILE A 30 5.18 -5.27 5.87
CA ILE A 30 4.79 -3.86 5.88
C ILE A 30 3.32 -3.76 6.27
N LEU A 31 3.07 -3.65 7.57
CA LEU A 31 1.71 -3.57 8.13
C LEU A 31 1.16 -2.14 8.21
N SER A 32 2.02 -1.13 8.06
CA SER A 32 1.64 0.27 8.06
C SER A 32 2.49 1.07 7.08
N TRP A 33 1.84 1.97 6.35
CA TRP A 33 2.43 2.78 5.28
C TRP A 33 1.83 4.18 5.21
N ARG A 34 1.05 4.60 6.21
CA ARG A 34 0.63 5.97 6.42
C ARG A 34 0.29 6.19 7.89
N THR A 35 0.12 7.44 8.29
CA THR A 35 -0.29 7.81 9.65
C THR A 35 -1.57 8.66 9.64
N THR A 36 -2.29 8.69 10.76
CA THR A 36 -3.42 9.63 10.93
C THR A 36 -2.90 11.04 11.18
N ARG A 37 -3.53 12.06 10.57
CA ARG A 37 -3.15 13.47 10.70
C ARG A 37 -2.96 13.96 12.14
N ASN A 38 -3.85 13.61 13.06
CA ASN A 38 -3.88 14.25 14.40
C ASN A 38 -3.09 13.52 15.50
N ALA A 39 -2.82 12.22 15.32
CA ALA A 39 -2.28 11.39 16.39
C ALA A 39 -1.13 10.48 15.95
N GLY A 40 -0.65 10.63 14.70
CA GLY A 40 0.44 9.82 14.16
C GLY A 40 0.18 8.31 14.15
N ARG A 41 -1.08 7.88 14.35
CA ARG A 41 -1.38 6.46 14.53
C ARG A 41 -1.11 5.71 13.24
N PRO A 42 -0.42 4.56 13.28
CA PRO A 42 -0.13 3.78 12.09
C PRO A 42 -1.43 3.32 11.44
N ARG A 43 -1.44 3.38 10.12
CA ARG A 43 -2.52 2.94 9.25
C ARG A 43 -1.96 2.12 8.10
N GLY A 44 -2.75 1.12 7.69
CA GLY A 44 -2.39 0.11 6.72
C GLY A 44 -3.57 -0.82 6.46
N LEU A 45 -3.31 -2.11 6.27
CA LEU A 45 -4.36 -3.10 6.05
C LEU A 45 -5.15 -3.36 7.34
N PHE A 46 -6.47 -3.14 7.30
CA PHE A 46 -7.37 -3.44 8.41
C PHE A 46 -8.53 -4.33 7.97
N CYS A 47 -9.52 -3.77 7.25
CA CYS A 47 -10.71 -4.54 6.87
C CYS A 47 -10.48 -5.54 5.71
N GLY A 48 -9.45 -5.34 4.87
CA GLY A 48 -9.21 -6.16 3.67
C GLY A 48 -10.26 -6.06 2.55
N ILE A 49 -11.43 -5.47 2.79
CA ILE A 49 -12.59 -5.48 1.87
C ILE A 49 -12.94 -4.11 1.26
N GLY A 50 -12.17 -3.06 1.59
CA GLY A 50 -12.29 -1.75 0.95
C GLY A 50 -13.30 -0.77 1.56
N VAL A 51 -13.79 -1.03 2.78
CA VAL A 51 -14.78 -0.17 3.46
C VAL A 51 -14.19 0.81 4.47
N CYS A 52 -13.02 0.52 5.05
CA CYS A 52 -12.45 1.33 6.15
C CYS A 52 -11.60 2.53 5.72
N PHE A 53 -11.09 2.54 4.48
CA PHE A 53 -10.19 3.58 3.96
C PHE A 53 -8.89 3.78 4.78
N ASP A 54 -8.48 2.82 5.61
CA ASP A 54 -7.20 2.90 6.34
C ASP A 54 -5.99 2.55 5.46
N CYS A 55 -6.19 1.69 4.45
CA CYS A 55 -5.17 1.16 3.56
C CYS A 55 -4.81 2.06 2.35
N LEU A 56 -5.06 3.37 2.45
CA LEU A 56 -4.84 4.29 1.33
C LEU A 56 -3.35 4.49 1.03
N LEU A 57 -3.02 4.59 -0.26
CA LEU A 57 -1.70 4.94 -0.79
C LEU A 57 -1.85 5.58 -2.18
N THR A 58 -0.77 6.09 -2.74
CA THR A 58 -0.70 6.49 -4.15
C THR A 58 -0.13 5.33 -4.95
N ALA A 59 -0.82 4.91 -6.03
CA ALA A 59 -0.35 3.86 -6.92
C ALA A 59 -0.22 4.42 -8.34
N ASP A 60 0.97 4.29 -8.94
CA ASP A 60 1.31 4.79 -10.27
C ASP A 60 0.91 6.27 -10.48
N GLY A 61 1.15 7.09 -9.46
CA GLY A 61 0.80 8.51 -9.45
C GLY A 61 -0.68 8.83 -9.17
N VAL A 62 -1.55 7.81 -9.04
CA VAL A 62 -2.96 8.00 -8.70
C VAL A 62 -3.13 7.96 -7.18
N PRO A 63 -3.57 9.04 -6.52
CA PRO A 63 -3.70 9.09 -5.07
C PRO A 63 -4.96 8.35 -4.57
N ASN A 64 -5.03 8.15 -3.25
CA ASN A 64 -6.19 7.60 -2.54
C ASN A 64 -6.66 6.22 -3.05
N GLN A 65 -5.70 5.41 -3.50
CA GLN A 65 -5.97 4.03 -3.91
C GLN A 65 -6.04 3.13 -2.69
N ARG A 66 -7.04 2.24 -2.67
CA ARG A 66 -7.22 1.27 -1.60
C ARG A 66 -6.32 0.08 -1.88
N ALA A 67 -5.20 -0.01 -1.17
CA ALA A 67 -4.24 -1.10 -1.35
C ALA A 67 -4.89 -2.50 -1.29
N CYS A 68 -5.92 -2.66 -0.45
CA CYS A 68 -6.64 -3.92 -0.31
C CYS A 68 -7.47 -4.33 -1.54
N LEU A 69 -7.78 -3.41 -2.44
CA LEU A 69 -8.54 -3.67 -3.68
C LEU A 69 -7.69 -3.48 -4.94
N THR A 70 -6.57 -2.76 -4.86
CA THR A 70 -5.66 -2.54 -5.98
C THR A 70 -4.90 -3.83 -6.30
N PRO A 71 -5.04 -4.41 -7.51
CA PRO A 71 -4.24 -5.57 -7.92
C PRO A 71 -2.76 -5.20 -8.03
N ALA A 72 -1.87 -6.06 -7.52
CA ALA A 72 -0.43 -5.93 -7.71
C ALA A 72 -0.05 -6.19 -9.18
N ARG A 73 0.84 -5.37 -9.73
CA ARG A 73 1.32 -5.46 -11.12
C ARG A 73 2.83 -5.27 -11.15
N GLU A 74 3.48 -5.86 -12.15
CA GLU A 74 4.91 -5.70 -12.36
C GLU A 74 5.26 -4.23 -12.60
N GLY A 75 6.33 -3.77 -11.95
CA GLY A 75 6.84 -2.40 -12.11
C GLY A 75 5.97 -1.32 -11.45
N MET A 76 4.97 -1.69 -10.66
CA MET A 76 4.09 -0.73 -9.99
C MET A 76 4.87 0.14 -8.99
N VAL A 77 4.60 1.44 -9.01
CA VAL A 77 5.22 2.43 -8.11
C VAL A 77 4.20 2.88 -7.09
N LEU A 78 4.47 2.57 -5.83
CA LEU A 78 3.64 2.92 -4.69
C LEU A 78 4.32 4.01 -3.88
N GLN A 79 3.53 4.96 -3.40
CA GLN A 79 4.00 5.99 -2.49
C GLN A 79 3.14 5.97 -1.24
N THR A 80 3.80 6.06 -0.09
CA THR A 80 3.11 6.25 1.18
C THR A 80 2.33 7.56 1.15
N GLY A 81 1.19 7.59 1.83
CA GLY A 81 0.41 8.81 1.93
C GLY A 81 1.21 9.82 2.74
N ALA A 82 1.79 10.80 2.04
CA ALA A 82 2.51 11.92 2.65
C ALA A 82 1.68 12.49 3.80
N GLU A 83 2.36 12.74 4.92
CA GLU A 83 1.90 13.65 5.96
C GLU A 83 1.30 14.87 5.25
N ALA A 84 0.00 15.12 5.47
CA ALA A 84 -0.62 16.30 4.89
C ALA A 84 0.17 17.52 5.40
N PRO A 85 0.77 18.34 4.52
CA PRO A 85 1.33 19.61 4.95
C PRO A 85 0.18 20.48 5.47
N GLU A 86 0.52 21.27 6.49
CA GLU A 86 -0.34 22.15 7.30
C GLU A 86 -1.28 23.04 6.47
#